data_AF-A0A9X2T3A3-F1
#
_entry.id   AF-A0A9X2T3A3-F1
#
_cell.length_a   1.000
_cell.length_b   1.000
_cell.length_c   1.000
_cell.angle_alpha   90.00
_cell.angle_beta   90.00
_cell.angle_gamma   90.00
#
_symmetry.space_group_name_H-M   'P 1'
#
loop_
_entity.id
_entity.type
_entity.pdbx_description
1 polymer ?
#
loop_
_entity_poly.entity_id
_entity_poly.type
_entity_poly.pdbx_seq_one_letter_code
_entity_poly.pdbx_strand_id
1 'polypeptide(L)' 'MHIMVTDKRTGDVEWFPLEQVAVMMELDPEDIEWALEEFGECEVEDYLATQPD' A
#
# COMPACT_ATOMS: atom_id res chain seq x y z
N MET A 1 5.01 -9.83 1.74
CA MET A 1 5.92 -8.66 1.87
C MET A 1 5.37 -7.69 2.90
N HIS A 2 6.19 -6.85 3.54
CA HIS A 2 5.70 -5.74 4.35
C HIS A 2 5.73 -4.45 3.53
N ILE A 3 4.63 -3.72 3.56
CA ILE A 3 4.38 -2.51 2.79
C ILE A 3 4.22 -1.35 3.77
N MET A 4 4.86 -0.23 3.45
CA MET A 4 4.63 1.01 4.17
C MET A 4 3.35 1.64 3.65
N VAL A 5 2.39 1.89 4.54
CA VAL A 5 1.13 2.56 4.20
C VAL A 5 1.07 3.91 4.89
N THR A 6 0.79 4.95 4.12
CA THR A 6 0.49 6.29 4.63
C THR A 6 -1.02 6.53 4.54
N ASP A 7 -1.67 6.82 5.67
CA ASP A 7 -3.03 7.36 5.68
C ASP A 7 -2.98 8.84 5.30
N LYS A 8 -3.58 9.21 4.17
CA LYS A 8 -3.54 10.59 3.66
C LYS A 8 -4.38 11.56 4.47
N ARG A 9 -5.33 11.06 5.26
CA ARG A 9 -6.23 11.89 6.08
C ARG A 9 -5.55 12.36 7.34
N THR A 10 -4.73 11.49 7.95
CA THR A 10 -4.05 11.78 9.23
C THR A 10 -2.55 12.05 9.06
N GLY A 11 -1.95 11.57 7.96
CA GLY A 11 -0.50 11.57 7.75
C GLY A 11 0.21 10.46 8.52
N ASP A 12 -0.52 9.53 9.13
CA ASP A 12 0.07 8.40 9.86
C ASP A 12 0.71 7.41 8.90
N VAL A 13 1.86 6.88 9.30
CA VAL A 13 2.66 5.93 8.52
C VAL A 13 2.85 4.67 9.34
N GLU A 14 2.40 3.53 8.81
CA GLU A 14 2.52 2.24 9.47
C GLU A 14 2.86 1.12 8.47
N TRP A 15 3.46 0.04 8.98
CA TRP A 15 3.87 -1.11 8.17
C TRP A 15 2.85 -2.23 8.30
N PHE A 16 2.36 -2.71 7.17
CA PHE A 16 1.39 -3.79 7.13
C PHE A 16 1.83 -4.92 6.19
N PRO A 17 1.43 -6.18 6.47
CA PRO A 17 1.51 -7.25 5.48
C PRO A 17 0.67 -6.91 4.23
N LEU A 18 1.13 -7.33 3.05
CA LEU A 18 0.43 -7.11 1.77
C LEU A 18 -1.05 -7.49 1.83
N GLU A 19 -1.38 -8.61 2.47
CA GLU A 19 -2.74 -9.11 2.58
C GLU A 19 -3.63 -8.16 3.40
N GLN A 20 -3.07 -7.47 4.39
CA GLN A 20 -3.78 -6.48 5.16
C GLN A 20 -3.93 -5.16 4.39
N VAL A 21 -2.91 -4.77 3.62
CA VAL A 21 -2.98 -3.60 2.73
C VAL A 21 -4.05 -3.79 1.64
N ALA A 22 -4.13 -4.98 1.05
CA ALA A 22 -5.18 -5.35 0.10
C ALA A 22 -6.59 -5.14 0.67
N VAL A 23 -6.81 -5.55 1.93
CA VAL A 23 -8.08 -5.32 2.61
C VAL A 23 -8.33 -3.82 2.87
N MET A 24 -7.32 -3.07 3.29
CA MET A 24 -7.44 -1.62 3.55
C MET A 24 -7.72 -0.80 2.29
N MET A 25 -7.10 -1.19 1.18
CA MET A 25 -7.19 -0.49 -0.10
C MET A 25 -8.33 -1.03 -0.98
N GLU A 26 -9.00 -2.10 -0.56
CA GLU A 26 -10.04 -2.80 -1.32
C GLU A 26 -9.57 -3.24 -2.72
N LEU A 27 -8.32 -3.69 -2.82
CA LEU A 27 -7.68 -4.14 -4.05
C LEU A 27 -7.25 -5.60 -3.94
N ASP A 28 -7.01 -6.23 -5.09
CA ASP A 28 -6.35 -7.54 -5.12
C ASP A 28 -4.88 -7.39 -4.68
N PRO A 29 -4.34 -8.29 -3.82
CA PRO A 29 -2.93 -8.26 -3.47
C PRO A 29 -1.99 -8.36 -4.68
N GLU A 30 -2.37 -9.07 -5.74
CA GLU A 30 -1.56 -9.17 -6.97
C GLU A 30 -1.49 -7.83 -7.72
N ASP A 31 -2.58 -7.06 -7.72
CA ASP A 31 -2.62 -5.72 -8.34
C ASP A 31 -1.73 -4.73 -7.58
N ILE A 32 -1.73 -4.81 -6.24
CA ILE A 32 -0.86 -3.98 -5.40
C ILE A 32 0.61 -4.37 -5.63
N GLU A 33 0.93 -5.66 -5.62
CA GLU A 33 2.30 -6.13 -5.85
C GLU A 33 2.81 -5.68 -7.22
N TRP A 34 2.00 -5.83 -8.28
CA TRP A 34 2.34 -5.36 -9.61
C TRP A 34 2.58 -3.85 -9.68
N ALA A 35 1.70 -3.05 -9.06
CA ALA A 35 1.85 -1.60 -9.03
C ALA A 35 3.12 -1.16 -8.28
N LEU A 36 3.43 -1.82 -7.17
CA LEU A 36 4.66 -1.56 -6.41
C LEU A 36 5.92 -1.91 -7.21
N GLU A 37 5.91 -3.00 -7.97
CA GLU A 37 7.05 -3.38 -8.81
C GLU A 37 7.26 -2.46 -10.01
N GLU A 38 6.16 -2.04 -10.67
CA GLU A 38 6.22 -1.21 -11.88
C GLU A 38 6.44 0.28 -11.55
N PHE A 39 5.79 0.79 -10.51
CA PHE A 39 5.76 2.23 -10.20
C PHE A 39 6.42 2.60 -8.87
N GLY A 40 6.73 1.63 -7.99
CA GLY A 40 7.25 1.88 -6.64
C GLY A 40 6.16 2.24 -5.62
N GLU A 41 4.93 2.46 -6.07
CA GLU A 41 3.82 2.90 -5.25
C GLU A 41 2.47 2.38 -5.76
N CYS A 42 1.52 2.23 -4.84
CA CYS A 42 0.12 1.94 -5.13
C CYS A 42 -0.75 2.93 -4.34
N GLU A 43 -1.64 3.66 -5.03
CA GLU A 43 -2.39 4.76 -4.45
C GLU A 43 -3.90 4.56 -4.61
N VAL A 44 -4.65 4.70 -3.52
CA VAL A 44 -6.13 4.80 -3.51
C VAL A 44 -6.54 6.09 -2.80
N GLU A 45 -7.84 6.38 -2.71
CA GLU A 45 -8.36 7.66 -2.20
C GLU A 45 -7.72 8.07 -0.86
N ASP A 46 -7.75 7.17 0.14
CA ASP A 46 -7.30 7.45 1.50
C ASP A 46 -5.88 6.94 1.83
N TYR A 47 -5.29 6.08 1.00
CA TYR A 47 -4.05 5.37 1.33
C TYR A 47 -3.01 5.43 0.21
N LEU A 48 -1.75 5.50 0.61
CA LEU A 48 -0.59 5.35 -0.26
C LEU A 48 0.29 4.22 0.27
N ALA A 49 0.44 3.16 -0.52
CA ALA A 49 1.31 2.03 -0.25
C ALA A 49 2.63 2.17 -1.02
N THR A 50 3.76 1.96 -0.36
CA THR A 50 5.10 1.99 -0.95
C THR A 50 5.97 0.84 -0.41
N GLN A 51 6.99 0.44 -1.18
CA GLN A 51 8.01 -0.49 -0.72
C GLN A 51 9.09 0.25 0.10
N PRO A 52 9.75 -0.42 1.07
CA PRO A 52 10.97 0.10 1.66
C PRO A 52 12.09 0.18 0.60
N ASP A 53 12.87 1.26 0.64
CA ASP A 53 14.14 1.41 -0.10
C ASP A 53 15.14 0.27 0.21
#